data_AF-A0A7W1W7B1-F1
#
_entry.id   AF-A0A7W1W7B1-F1
#
_cell.length_a   1.000
_cell.length_b   1.000
_cell.length_c   1.000
_cell.angle_alpha   90.00
_cell.angle_beta   90.00
_cell.angle_gamma   90.00
#
_symmetry.space_group_name_H-M   'P 1'
#
loop_
_entity.id
_entity.type
_entity.pdbx_description
1 polymer ?
#
loop_
_entity_poly.entity_id
_entity_poly.type
_entity_poly.pdbx_seq_one_letter_code
_entity_poly.pdbx_strand_id
1 'polypeptide(L)'
;MIKVFNMNFLFSILFTLLLYSFVFAQESKPLIIIEQPKPELPNNYGTLDAQGTIVFRVEFLASGQIGKVFPVNSFIAPLDKNAFKAVKKIKFEPEINDGEPVTVFKVVSYFYSWNGGWKISSQNLKQTKTDEKAEAVLKKAVEKLGGEKYLQVKSIVGRGKFSLLRDNAIISFQSFVDVIVYPDKERTEFKQSGVKTVQTNTGETGWIFDGAAETIKIQNKDQIEGFKRGIRVSLDNLLRGYWRGKANLTYVGKRPASLGRRSEVVKLTFDGGFAVEFEFSDESLPIKAIYKRTNADNEEIKEEDRYAQFVDTQGIKTPYIVDHFANGQQTSRINYELIEFNKSVPDAIFNKPNSAKELKKDLKL
;
A
#
# COMPACT_ATOMS: atom_id res chain seq x y z
N MET A 1 -92.22 -2.28 -24.13
CA MET A 1 -91.83 -3.58 -23.52
C MET A 1 -90.43 -3.91 -24.01
N ILE A 2 -89.43 -3.82 -23.11
CA ILE A 2 -88.14 -4.53 -23.11
C ILE A 2 -87.27 -4.52 -24.40
N LYS A 3 -86.14 -3.78 -24.36
CA LYS A 3 -84.73 -4.21 -24.62
C LYS A 3 -83.88 -3.01 -25.04
N VAL A 4 -83.11 -2.44 -24.10
CA VAL A 4 -81.69 -2.77 -23.81
C VAL A 4 -80.75 -2.13 -24.84
N PHE A 5 -80.16 -1.02 -24.39
CA PHE A 5 -78.85 -0.49 -24.73
C PHE A 5 -77.82 -1.62 -24.94
N ASN A 6 -77.04 -1.60 -26.02
CA ASN A 6 -75.65 -1.14 -25.90
C ASN A 6 -74.92 -1.09 -27.25
N MET A 7 -74.12 -0.04 -27.33
CA MET A 7 -73.29 0.44 -28.40
C MET A 7 -72.06 -0.46 -28.56
N ASN A 8 -71.87 -1.03 -29.76
CA ASN A 8 -70.71 -1.86 -30.06
C ASN A 8 -69.69 -1.10 -30.91
N PHE A 9 -68.50 -0.99 -30.30
CA PHE A 9 -67.17 -1.10 -30.91
C PHE A 9 -66.72 -0.03 -31.93
N LEU A 10 -65.93 0.93 -31.45
CA LEU A 10 -64.49 0.91 -31.77
C LEU A 10 -63.69 1.65 -30.69
N PHE A 11 -62.74 0.92 -30.13
CA PHE A 11 -61.89 1.28 -29.02
C PHE A 11 -60.90 2.39 -29.39
N SER A 12 -60.76 3.31 -28.45
CA SER A 12 -59.59 4.16 -28.17
C SER A 12 -58.26 3.42 -28.31
N ILE A 13 -57.21 4.07 -28.81
CA ILE A 13 -55.85 4.07 -28.21
C ILE A 13 -55.11 5.33 -28.69
N LEU A 14 -54.94 6.23 -27.73
CA LEU A 14 -54.01 7.34 -27.68
C LEU A 14 -52.57 6.78 -27.74
N PHE A 15 -51.88 6.96 -28.86
CA PHE A 15 -50.48 6.51 -28.99
C PHE A 15 -49.55 7.51 -28.29
N THR A 16 -49.45 7.36 -26.97
CA THR A 16 -48.42 7.99 -26.15
C THR A 16 -47.10 7.32 -26.50
N LEU A 17 -46.28 7.98 -27.32
CA LEU A 17 -44.95 7.49 -27.68
C LEU A 17 -44.01 7.74 -26.49
N LEU A 18 -44.09 6.83 -25.50
CA LEU A 18 -43.08 6.68 -24.45
C LEU A 18 -41.81 6.17 -25.14
N LEU A 19 -40.86 7.07 -25.38
CA LEU A 19 -39.48 6.70 -25.71
C LEU A 19 -38.89 5.99 -24.48
N TYR A 20 -39.07 4.68 -24.44
CA TYR A 20 -38.25 3.78 -23.64
C TYR A 20 -36.82 3.91 -24.18
N SER A 21 -36.03 4.80 -23.56
CA SER A 21 -34.58 4.67 -23.60
C SER A 21 -34.24 3.34 -22.92
N PHE A 22 -34.04 2.29 -23.73
CA PHE A 22 -33.24 1.15 -23.33
C PHE A 22 -31.87 1.73 -22.94
N VAL A 23 -31.66 1.93 -21.65
CA VAL A 23 -30.31 2.01 -21.10
C VAL A 23 -29.74 0.60 -21.31
N PHE A 24 -29.08 0.40 -22.44
CA PHE A 24 -28.18 -0.74 -22.59
C PHE A 24 -27.20 -0.63 -21.43
N ALA A 25 -27.28 -1.55 -20.47
CA ALA A 25 -26.21 -1.72 -19.50
C ALA A 25 -24.94 -2.01 -20.34
N GLN A 26 -24.05 -1.03 -20.38
CA GLN A 26 -22.88 -1.07 -21.24
C GLN A 26 -21.93 -2.14 -20.66
N GLU A 27 -21.54 -3.11 -21.49
CA GLU A 27 -20.86 -4.32 -21.03
C GLU A 27 -19.44 -4.00 -20.55
N SER A 28 -19.11 -4.33 -19.30
CA SER A 28 -17.74 -4.23 -18.77
C SER A 28 -17.05 -5.59 -18.80
N LYS A 29 -15.79 -5.62 -19.25
CA LYS A 29 -14.95 -6.83 -19.33
C LYS A 29 -13.57 -6.54 -18.74
N PRO A 30 -13.06 -7.38 -17.85
CA PRO A 30 -11.73 -7.15 -17.31
C PRO A 30 -10.66 -7.43 -18.39
N LEU A 31 -9.46 -6.86 -18.21
CA LEU A 31 -8.31 -7.17 -19.06
C LEU A 31 -8.02 -8.68 -19.09
N ILE A 32 -7.77 -9.22 -20.29
CA ILE A 32 -7.42 -10.63 -20.50
C ILE A 32 -6.01 -10.72 -21.07
N ILE A 33 -5.08 -11.36 -20.37
CA ILE A 33 -3.76 -11.69 -20.92
C ILE A 33 -3.91 -12.92 -21.81
N ILE A 34 -3.74 -12.73 -23.12
CA ILE A 34 -3.76 -13.79 -24.13
C ILE A 34 -2.45 -14.58 -24.08
N GLU A 35 -1.33 -13.87 -23.97
CA GLU A 35 0.00 -14.48 -24.00
C GLU A 35 0.95 -13.73 -23.07
N GLN A 36 1.53 -14.46 -22.11
CA GLN A 36 2.67 -14.00 -21.33
C GLN A 36 3.90 -14.84 -21.75
N PRO A 37 4.84 -14.30 -22.53
CA PRO A 37 5.98 -15.07 -23.00
C PRO A 37 6.99 -15.27 -21.87
N LYS A 38 7.64 -16.45 -21.83
CA LYS A 38 8.74 -16.68 -20.89
C LYS A 38 9.92 -15.78 -21.23
N PRO A 39 10.62 -15.21 -20.24
CA PRO A 39 11.85 -14.49 -20.49
C PRO A 39 12.94 -15.41 -21.04
N GLU A 40 13.89 -14.81 -21.75
CA GLU A 40 15.10 -15.51 -22.19
C GLU A 40 15.91 -15.95 -20.96
N LEU A 41 16.47 -17.16 -21.01
CA LEU A 41 17.39 -17.64 -19.99
C LEU A 41 18.67 -16.78 -20.00
N PRO A 42 19.28 -16.50 -18.85
CA PRO A 42 20.55 -15.79 -18.81
C PRO A 42 21.68 -16.67 -19.38
N ASN A 43 22.74 -16.06 -19.90
CA ASN A 43 23.87 -16.78 -20.51
C ASN A 43 24.56 -17.76 -19.55
N ASN A 44 24.51 -17.51 -18.24
CA ASN A 44 25.06 -18.35 -17.17
C ASN A 44 24.00 -19.22 -16.49
N TYR A 45 22.89 -19.52 -17.17
CA TYR A 45 21.87 -20.45 -16.68
C TYR A 45 22.48 -21.80 -16.23
N GLY A 46 21.99 -22.34 -15.11
CA GLY A 46 22.49 -23.58 -14.49
C GLY A 46 23.70 -23.39 -13.56
N THR A 47 24.47 -22.31 -13.71
CA THR A 47 25.58 -21.94 -12.79
C THR A 47 25.26 -20.71 -11.94
N LEU A 48 24.20 -19.98 -12.31
CA LEU A 48 23.69 -18.84 -11.58
C LEU A 48 22.90 -19.31 -10.36
N ASP A 49 23.49 -19.20 -9.17
CA ASP A 49 22.85 -19.47 -7.89
C ASP A 49 21.86 -18.35 -7.51
N ALA A 50 20.73 -18.30 -8.20
CA ALA A 50 19.69 -17.30 -7.98
C ALA A 50 18.30 -17.94 -8.09
N GLN A 51 17.40 -17.55 -7.19
CA GLN A 51 16.01 -17.94 -7.19
C GLN A 51 15.14 -16.82 -6.62
N GLY A 52 14.11 -16.41 -7.34
CA GLY A 52 13.29 -15.28 -6.91
C GLY A 52 12.20 -14.89 -7.90
N THR A 53 11.30 -14.02 -7.45
CA THR A 53 10.21 -13.47 -8.27
C THR A 53 10.53 -12.03 -8.65
N ILE A 54 10.44 -11.71 -9.94
CA ILE A 54 10.53 -10.36 -10.46
C ILE A 54 9.11 -9.88 -10.78
N VAL A 55 8.77 -8.69 -10.30
CA VAL A 55 7.42 -8.14 -10.33
C VAL A 55 7.44 -6.77 -11.01
N PHE A 56 6.54 -6.58 -11.96
CA PHE A 56 6.36 -5.33 -12.67
C PHE A 56 4.94 -4.80 -12.48
N ARG A 57 4.79 -3.48 -12.33
CA ARG A 57 3.54 -2.78 -12.56
C ARG A 57 3.54 -2.30 -14.01
N VAL A 58 2.60 -2.80 -14.80
CA VAL A 58 2.58 -2.65 -16.27
C VAL A 58 1.33 -1.88 -16.67
N GLU A 59 1.51 -0.84 -17.48
CA GLU A 59 0.44 -0.10 -18.13
C GLU A 59 -0.05 -0.89 -19.35
N PHE A 60 -1.30 -1.32 -19.31
CA PHE A 60 -2.00 -1.94 -20.41
C PHE A 60 -2.91 -0.89 -21.03
N LEU A 61 -2.53 -0.38 -22.20
CA LEU A 61 -3.22 0.72 -22.85
C LEU A 61 -4.54 0.24 -23.46
N ALA A 62 -5.52 1.13 -23.48
CA ALA A 62 -6.78 0.94 -24.22
C ALA A 62 -6.55 0.57 -25.70
N SER A 63 -5.40 0.95 -26.27
CA SER A 63 -4.98 0.62 -27.63
C SER A 63 -4.56 -0.84 -27.84
N GLY A 64 -4.51 -1.67 -26.79
CA GLY A 64 -3.99 -3.05 -26.86
C GLY A 64 -2.47 -3.13 -26.85
N GLN A 65 -1.78 -2.04 -26.51
CA GLN A 65 -0.31 -1.98 -26.42
C GLN A 65 0.17 -1.90 -24.97
N ILE A 66 1.39 -2.38 -24.72
CA ILE A 66 2.06 -2.23 -23.43
C ILE A 66 2.69 -0.83 -23.35
N GLY A 67 2.20 -0.02 -22.41
CA GLY A 67 2.72 1.30 -22.07
C GLY A 67 3.92 1.23 -21.11
N LYS A 68 3.91 2.07 -20.09
CA LYS A 68 4.97 2.14 -19.05
C LYS A 68 5.09 0.82 -18.28
N VAL A 69 6.33 0.45 -17.96
CA VAL A 69 6.64 -0.74 -17.16
C VAL A 69 7.52 -0.30 -16.01
N PHE A 70 7.02 -0.45 -14.79
CA PHE A 70 7.72 -0.07 -13.56
C PHE A 70 8.15 -1.33 -12.81
N PRO A 71 9.46 -1.52 -12.54
CA PRO A 71 9.89 -2.59 -11.64
C PRO A 71 9.34 -2.30 -10.23
N VAL A 72 8.64 -3.28 -9.65
CA VAL A 72 8.17 -3.23 -8.25
C VAL A 72 9.27 -3.75 -7.32
N ASN A 73 10.02 -4.74 -7.80
CA ASN A 73 11.27 -5.16 -7.21
C ASN A 73 12.31 -5.36 -8.32
N SER A 74 13.57 -5.35 -7.91
CA SER A 74 14.73 -5.70 -8.73
C SER A 74 15.44 -6.85 -8.04
N PHE A 75 15.90 -7.83 -8.81
CA PHE A 75 16.54 -9.02 -8.27
C PHE A 75 18.02 -9.04 -8.64
N ILE A 76 18.33 -9.27 -9.92
CA ILE A 76 19.67 -9.09 -10.48
C ILE A 76 19.56 -8.61 -11.93
N ALA A 77 20.45 -7.70 -12.33
CA ALA A 77 20.33 -6.97 -13.59
C ALA A 77 20.11 -7.84 -14.85
N PRO A 78 20.78 -9.00 -15.04
CA PRO A 78 20.54 -9.86 -16.20
C PRO A 78 19.13 -10.46 -16.23
N LEU A 79 18.61 -10.88 -15.07
CA LEU A 79 17.27 -11.46 -14.96
C LEU A 79 16.19 -10.38 -15.11
N ASP A 80 16.40 -9.21 -14.49
CA ASP A 80 15.48 -8.07 -14.59
C ASP A 80 15.35 -7.59 -16.04
N LYS A 81 16.47 -7.50 -16.77
CA LYS A 81 16.49 -7.10 -18.18
C LYS A 81 15.74 -8.10 -19.06
N ASN A 82 15.95 -9.40 -18.86
CA ASN A 82 15.26 -10.44 -19.63
C ASN A 82 13.77 -10.45 -19.33
N ALA A 83 13.38 -10.33 -18.07
CA ALA A 83 11.98 -10.26 -17.67
C ALA A 83 11.28 -9.00 -18.21
N PHE A 84 11.95 -7.85 -18.19
CA PHE A 84 11.43 -6.62 -18.79
C PHE A 84 11.17 -6.75 -20.30
N LYS A 85 12.10 -7.37 -21.05
CA LYS A 85 11.89 -7.67 -22.49
C LYS A 85 10.68 -8.56 -22.72
N ALA A 86 10.44 -9.53 -21.84
CA ALA A 86 9.29 -10.42 -21.92
C ALA A 86 7.97 -9.68 -21.64
N VAL A 87 7.93 -8.78 -20.65
CA VAL A 87 6.76 -7.92 -20.37
C VAL A 87 6.34 -7.13 -21.61
N LYS A 88 7.30 -6.56 -22.35
CA LYS A 88 7.01 -5.78 -23.56
C LYS A 88 6.41 -6.59 -24.71
N LYS A 89 6.44 -7.92 -24.64
CA LYS A 89 5.90 -8.85 -25.65
C LYS A 89 4.56 -9.48 -25.23
N ILE A 90 3.99 -9.07 -24.09
CA ILE A 90 2.70 -9.58 -23.63
C ILE A 90 1.60 -9.17 -24.62
N LYS A 91 0.74 -10.14 -24.96
CA LYS A 91 -0.48 -9.91 -25.75
C LYS A 91 -1.69 -9.98 -24.83
N PHE A 92 -2.63 -9.06 -25.01
CA PHE A 92 -3.80 -8.95 -24.15
C PHE A 92 -4.98 -8.32 -24.91
N GLU A 93 -6.17 -8.55 -24.37
CA GLU A 93 -7.38 -7.77 -24.68
C GLU A 93 -7.54 -6.67 -23.62
N PRO A 94 -7.73 -5.40 -24.00
CA PRO A 94 -7.91 -4.31 -23.04
C PRO A 94 -9.08 -4.53 -22.07
N GLU A 95 -8.99 -3.90 -20.90
CA GLU A 95 -10.14 -3.79 -20.01
C GLU A 95 -11.19 -2.91 -20.68
N ILE A 96 -12.43 -3.38 -20.74
CA ILE A 96 -13.60 -2.65 -21.22
C ILE A 96 -14.36 -2.17 -19.99
N ASN A 97 -14.57 -0.88 -19.86
CA ASN A 97 -15.45 -0.31 -18.85
C ASN A 97 -16.52 0.52 -19.54
N ASP A 98 -17.77 0.23 -19.24
CA ASP A 98 -18.91 0.83 -19.92
C ASP A 98 -18.71 0.77 -21.45
N GLY A 99 -18.44 -0.41 -22.00
CA GLY A 99 -18.27 -0.63 -23.45
C GLY A 99 -17.05 0.01 -24.12
N GLU A 100 -16.29 0.86 -23.41
CA GLU A 100 -15.10 1.52 -23.93
C GLU A 100 -13.81 0.88 -23.38
N PRO A 101 -12.78 0.68 -24.22
CA PRO A 101 -11.50 0.22 -23.74
C PRO A 101 -10.82 1.27 -22.86
N VAL A 102 -10.36 0.85 -21.69
CA VAL A 102 -9.70 1.72 -20.70
C VAL A 102 -8.25 1.30 -20.47
N THR A 103 -7.39 2.29 -20.23
CA THR A 103 -6.00 2.06 -19.84
C THR A 103 -5.94 1.71 -18.36
N VAL A 104 -5.29 0.60 -18.03
CA VAL A 104 -5.18 0.12 -16.65
C VAL A 104 -3.76 -0.31 -16.30
N PHE A 105 -3.41 -0.28 -15.02
CA PHE A 105 -2.16 -0.85 -14.53
C PHE A 105 -2.44 -2.22 -13.91
N LYS A 106 -1.77 -3.28 -14.37
CA LYS A 106 -1.81 -4.61 -13.72
C LYS A 106 -0.40 -5.06 -13.35
N VAL A 107 -0.33 -6.02 -12.44
CA VAL A 107 0.94 -6.60 -12.00
C VAL A 107 1.24 -7.85 -12.80
N VAL A 108 2.49 -7.95 -13.28
CA VAL A 108 3.01 -9.11 -13.99
C VAL A 108 4.22 -9.64 -13.24
N SER A 109 4.26 -10.95 -13.01
CA SER A 109 5.35 -11.60 -12.29
C SER A 109 6.01 -12.72 -13.11
N TYR A 110 7.32 -12.88 -12.92
CA TYR A 110 8.12 -13.99 -13.42
C TYR A 110 8.93 -14.58 -12.28
N PHE A 111 8.79 -15.89 -12.05
CA PHE A 111 9.63 -16.60 -11.09
C PHE A 111 10.80 -17.26 -11.82
N TYR A 112 12.01 -17.05 -11.32
CA TYR A 112 13.21 -17.72 -11.79
C TYR A 112 13.72 -18.69 -10.74
N SER A 113 14.15 -19.87 -11.18
CA SER A 113 14.92 -20.82 -10.36
C SER A 113 16.07 -21.39 -11.16
N TRP A 114 17.25 -21.49 -10.54
CA TRP A 114 18.44 -22.09 -11.15
C TRP A 114 18.21 -23.55 -11.63
N ASN A 115 17.37 -24.33 -10.95
CA ASN A 115 17.01 -25.72 -11.31
C ASN A 115 15.66 -25.86 -12.02
N GLY A 116 15.25 -24.87 -12.81
CA GLY A 116 13.94 -24.92 -13.47
C GLY A 116 13.61 -23.75 -14.39
N GLY A 117 14.55 -22.82 -14.57
CA GLY A 117 14.42 -21.65 -15.43
C GLY A 117 13.27 -20.75 -15.02
N TRP A 118 12.67 -20.11 -16.03
CA TRP A 118 11.52 -19.23 -15.85
C TRP A 118 10.22 -20.02 -15.73
N LYS A 119 9.52 -19.79 -14.63
CA LYS A 119 8.14 -20.19 -14.43
C LYS A 119 7.26 -18.95 -14.48
N ILE A 120 6.26 -19.02 -15.33
CA ILE A 120 5.15 -18.09 -15.30
C ILE A 120 4.11 -18.76 -14.43
N SER A 121 3.74 -18.11 -13.33
CA SER A 121 2.63 -18.61 -12.55
C SER A 121 1.37 -18.51 -13.41
N SER A 122 0.77 -19.64 -13.76
CA SER A 122 -0.60 -19.68 -14.29
C SER A 122 -1.62 -19.17 -13.27
N GLN A 123 -1.20 -18.89 -12.02
CA GLN A 123 -2.01 -18.14 -11.07
C GLN A 123 -2.10 -16.64 -11.41
N ASN A 124 -1.35 -16.11 -12.39
CA ASN A 124 -1.68 -14.82 -13.00
C ASN A 124 -2.94 -14.90 -13.92
N LEU A 125 -3.39 -16.11 -14.29
CA LEU A 125 -4.68 -16.34 -14.99
C LEU A 125 -5.84 -16.61 -14.02
N LYS A 126 -5.56 -16.88 -12.74
CA LYS A 126 -6.51 -16.49 -11.69
C LYS A 126 -6.27 -15.00 -11.49
N GLN A 127 -6.91 -14.22 -12.36
CA GLN A 127 -7.28 -12.83 -12.09
C GLN A 127 -7.41 -12.71 -10.57
N THR A 128 -6.47 -12.02 -9.91
CA THR A 128 -6.70 -11.58 -8.54
C THR A 128 -8.02 -10.86 -8.71
N LYS A 129 -9.11 -11.45 -8.20
CA LYS A 129 -10.45 -10.91 -8.39
C LYS A 129 -10.37 -9.58 -7.69
N THR A 130 -10.02 -8.57 -8.48
CA THR A 130 -9.59 -7.29 -7.98
C THR A 130 -10.88 -6.75 -7.47
N ASP A 131 -10.97 -6.60 -6.16
CA ASP A 131 -12.17 -6.08 -5.57
C ASP A 131 -12.28 -4.62 -6.01
N GLU A 132 -13.03 -4.39 -7.10
CA GLU A 132 -13.17 -3.09 -7.77
C GLU A 132 -13.63 -2.03 -6.79
N LYS A 133 -14.46 -2.43 -5.81
CA LYS A 133 -14.92 -1.54 -4.77
C LYS A 133 -13.80 -1.18 -3.80
N ALA A 134 -12.97 -2.15 -3.41
CA ALA A 134 -11.79 -1.85 -2.58
C ALA A 134 -10.80 -0.93 -3.31
N GLU A 135 -10.51 -1.19 -4.58
CA GLU A 135 -9.64 -0.33 -5.39
C GLU A 135 -10.23 1.07 -5.57
N ALA A 136 -11.56 1.20 -5.74
CA ALA A 136 -12.23 2.49 -5.80
C ALA A 136 -12.09 3.29 -4.48
N VAL A 137 -12.12 2.62 -3.32
CA VAL A 137 -11.84 3.25 -2.02
C VAL A 137 -10.39 3.75 -1.96
N LEU A 138 -9.42 2.92 -2.38
CA LEU A 138 -8.01 3.33 -2.39
C LEU A 138 -7.77 4.51 -3.36
N LYS A 139 -8.37 4.48 -4.55
CA LYS A 139 -8.26 5.56 -5.55
C LYS A 139 -8.74 6.89 -4.97
N LYS A 140 -9.93 6.91 -4.38
CA LYS A 140 -10.48 8.12 -3.74
C LYS A 140 -9.61 8.61 -2.59
N ALA A 141 -9.05 7.70 -1.79
CA ALA A 141 -8.14 8.07 -0.71
C ALA A 141 -6.84 8.69 -1.26
N VAL A 142 -6.23 8.08 -2.28
CA VAL A 142 -5.04 8.63 -2.94
C VAL A 142 -5.34 10.02 -3.51
N GLU A 143 -6.44 10.20 -4.23
CA GLU A 143 -6.88 11.51 -4.74
C GLU A 143 -7.03 12.55 -3.60
N LYS A 144 -7.71 12.18 -2.51
CA LYS A 144 -7.91 13.05 -1.33
C LYS A 144 -6.59 13.45 -0.66
N LEU A 145 -5.58 12.57 -0.68
CA LEU A 145 -4.29 12.81 -0.04
C LEU A 145 -3.27 13.57 -0.93
N GLY A 146 -3.61 13.86 -2.19
CA GLY A 146 -2.74 14.62 -3.10
C GLY A 146 -2.45 13.93 -4.43
N GLY A 147 -3.08 12.77 -4.70
CA GLY A 147 -3.01 12.06 -5.96
C GLY A 147 -1.58 11.69 -6.36
N GLU A 148 -1.20 12.07 -7.57
CA GLU A 148 0.15 11.85 -8.10
C GLU A 148 1.25 12.47 -7.23
N LYS A 149 1.01 13.62 -6.58
CA LYS A 149 2.02 14.23 -5.70
C LYS A 149 2.35 13.31 -4.52
N TYR A 150 1.32 12.72 -3.91
CA TYR A 150 1.49 11.75 -2.82
C TYR A 150 2.26 10.51 -3.31
N LEU A 151 1.87 9.95 -4.47
CA LEU A 151 2.49 8.75 -5.03
C LEU A 151 3.96 8.96 -5.47
N GLN A 152 4.32 10.19 -5.86
CA GLN A 152 5.68 10.53 -6.32
C GLN A 152 6.65 10.87 -5.18
N VAL A 153 6.20 10.92 -3.93
CA VAL A 153 7.11 11.06 -2.77
C VAL A 153 8.08 9.87 -2.72
N LYS A 154 9.38 10.20 -2.64
CA LYS A 154 10.49 9.25 -2.52
C LYS A 154 11.14 9.28 -1.14
N SER A 155 11.12 10.44 -0.49
CA SER A 155 11.66 10.63 0.86
C SER A 155 10.76 11.51 1.70
N ILE A 156 10.78 11.27 3.01
CA ILE A 156 10.08 12.07 4.03
C ILE A 156 11.08 12.38 5.13
N VAL A 157 11.09 13.65 5.57
CA VAL A 157 11.75 14.05 6.80
C VAL A 157 10.70 14.62 7.74
N GLY A 158 10.38 13.87 8.80
CA GLY A 158 9.46 14.24 9.85
C GLY A 158 10.19 14.75 11.09
N ARG A 159 9.60 15.71 11.78
CA ARG A 159 10.05 16.17 13.10
C ARG A 159 8.86 16.32 14.01
N GLY A 160 9.01 15.99 15.29
CA GLY A 160 7.94 16.19 16.23
C GLY A 160 8.18 15.58 17.61
N LYS A 161 7.08 15.17 18.25
CA LYS A 161 7.05 14.57 19.58
C LYS A 161 6.47 13.16 19.54
N PHE A 162 7.11 12.27 20.27
CA PHE A 162 6.66 10.90 20.49
C PHE A 162 6.38 10.70 21.99
N SER A 163 5.17 10.27 22.31
CA SER A 163 4.75 9.96 23.66
C SER A 163 4.52 8.46 23.82
N LEU A 164 5.06 7.86 24.88
CA LEU A 164 4.63 6.54 25.34
C LEU A 164 3.62 6.70 26.47
N LEU A 165 2.56 5.91 26.41
CA LEU A 165 1.49 5.92 27.38
C LEU A 165 1.37 4.56 28.07
N ARG A 166 1.05 4.59 29.36
CA ARG A 166 0.65 3.42 30.16
C ARG A 166 -0.44 3.89 31.11
N ASP A 167 -1.55 3.16 31.19
CA ASP A 167 -2.69 3.51 32.06
C ASP A 167 -3.18 4.95 31.86
N ASN A 168 -3.24 5.37 30.58
CA ASN A 168 -3.59 6.72 30.13
C ASN A 168 -2.67 7.85 30.64
N ALA A 169 -1.54 7.53 31.29
CA ALA A 169 -0.53 8.49 31.68
C ALA A 169 0.64 8.48 30.69
N ILE A 170 1.19 9.66 30.39
CA ILE A 170 2.42 9.79 29.59
C ILE A 170 3.60 9.39 30.48
N ILE A 171 4.30 8.31 30.10
CA ILE A 171 5.46 7.79 30.84
C ILE A 171 6.79 8.14 30.18
N SER A 172 6.77 8.52 28.89
CA SER A 172 7.93 9.05 28.17
C SER A 172 7.45 10.07 27.15
N PHE A 173 8.24 11.12 26.98
CA PHE A 173 7.99 12.19 26.02
C PHE A 173 9.33 12.58 25.37
N GLN A 174 9.44 12.31 24.08
CA GLN A 174 10.70 12.43 23.33
C GLN A 174 10.48 13.33 22.12
N SER A 175 11.46 14.14 21.77
CA SER A 175 11.49 14.71 20.41
C SER A 175 12.06 13.68 19.44
N PHE A 176 11.60 13.69 18.21
CA PHE A 176 12.15 12.84 17.16
C PHE A 176 12.49 13.60 15.87
N VAL A 177 13.43 13.04 15.13
CA VAL A 177 13.65 13.29 13.71
C VAL A 177 13.52 11.95 13.01
N ASP A 178 12.60 11.86 12.07
CA ASP A 178 12.36 10.63 11.30
C ASP A 178 12.67 10.86 9.83
N VAL A 179 13.42 9.95 9.23
CA VAL A 179 13.83 10.02 7.83
C VAL A 179 13.50 8.71 7.14
N ILE A 180 12.52 8.77 6.25
CA ILE A 180 12.08 7.64 5.44
C ILE A 180 12.56 7.85 4.00
N VAL A 181 13.13 6.82 3.39
CA VAL A 181 13.34 6.73 1.95
C VAL A 181 12.67 5.46 1.48
N TYR A 182 11.64 5.62 0.64
CA TYR A 182 10.85 4.48 0.18
C TYR A 182 11.66 3.56 -0.73
N PRO A 183 11.38 2.24 -0.71
CA PRO A 183 10.28 1.60 0.02
C PRO A 183 10.60 1.17 1.47
N ASP A 184 11.87 1.09 1.85
CA ASP A 184 12.29 0.26 3.00
C ASP A 184 13.52 0.77 3.77
N LYS A 185 13.85 2.07 3.65
CA LYS A 185 14.86 2.71 4.51
C LYS A 185 14.20 3.67 5.48
N GLU A 186 14.54 3.55 6.75
CA GLU A 186 14.06 4.42 7.81
C GLU A 186 15.16 4.67 8.83
N ARG A 187 15.30 5.92 9.28
CA ARG A 187 16.13 6.30 10.41
C ARG A 187 15.37 7.25 11.30
N THR A 188 15.17 6.85 12.54
CA THR A 188 14.54 7.68 13.56
C THR A 188 15.55 8.00 14.66
N GLU A 189 15.78 9.28 14.92
CA GLU A 189 16.54 9.76 16.07
C GLU A 189 15.58 10.29 17.12
N PHE A 190 15.52 9.63 18.27
CA PHE A 190 14.82 10.13 19.46
C PHE A 190 15.78 10.88 20.38
N LYS A 191 15.27 11.90 21.05
CA LYS A 191 16.00 12.64 22.09
C LYS A 191 15.10 12.91 23.29
N GLN A 192 15.57 12.51 24.47
CA GLN A 192 14.90 12.75 25.75
C GLN A 192 15.97 13.11 26.79
N SER A 193 15.77 14.22 27.52
CA SER A 193 16.68 14.65 28.59
C SER A 193 18.18 14.67 28.19
N GLY A 194 18.47 15.08 26.95
CA GLY A 194 19.83 15.14 26.41
C GLY A 194 20.38 13.80 25.88
N VAL A 195 19.74 12.67 26.19
CA VAL A 195 20.12 11.35 25.68
C VAL A 195 19.52 11.13 24.29
N LYS A 196 20.33 10.64 23.36
CA LYS A 196 19.93 10.31 21.99
C LYS A 196 19.84 8.81 21.79
N THR A 197 18.76 8.34 21.19
CA THR A 197 18.63 6.98 20.67
C THR A 197 18.47 7.06 19.17
N VAL A 198 19.19 6.23 18.41
CA VAL A 198 19.03 6.16 16.96
C VAL A 198 18.62 4.74 16.60
N GLN A 199 17.54 4.61 15.83
CA GLN A 199 17.19 3.36 15.19
C GLN A 199 17.29 3.55 13.67
N THR A 200 17.84 2.57 12.98
CA THR A 200 17.98 2.61 11.53
C THR A 200 17.71 1.24 10.94
N ASN A 201 16.92 1.22 9.89
CA ASN A 201 16.48 0.03 9.18
C ASN A 201 16.68 0.23 7.67
N THR A 202 17.20 -0.79 7.00
CA THR A 202 17.37 -0.85 5.54
C THR A 202 17.04 -2.26 5.05
N GLY A 203 15.84 -2.42 4.51
CA GLY A 203 15.32 -3.72 4.06
C GLY A 203 15.32 -4.76 5.18
N GLU A 204 16.23 -5.74 5.07
CA GLU A 204 16.34 -6.89 5.98
C GLU A 204 17.38 -6.70 7.10
N THR A 205 17.91 -5.49 7.26
CA THR A 205 18.98 -5.18 8.21
C THR A 205 18.69 -3.92 9.00
N GLY A 206 19.36 -3.75 10.13
CA GLY A 206 19.19 -2.56 10.96
C GLY A 206 20.13 -2.54 12.15
N TRP A 207 20.24 -1.36 12.75
CA TRP A 207 21.08 -1.12 13.91
C TRP A 207 20.44 -0.09 14.83
N ILE A 208 20.79 -0.17 16.11
CA ILE A 208 20.33 0.72 17.16
C ILE A 208 21.53 1.28 17.90
N PHE A 209 21.51 2.58 18.16
CA PHE A 209 22.40 3.25 19.09
C PHE A 209 21.65 3.64 20.35
N ASP A 210 22.19 3.21 21.49
CA ASP A 210 21.78 3.64 22.82
C ASP A 210 22.78 4.67 23.33
N GLY A 211 22.35 5.93 23.41
CA GLY A 211 23.20 7.04 23.83
C GLY A 211 23.47 7.08 25.33
N ALA A 212 22.69 6.40 26.17
CA ALA A 212 22.99 6.30 27.60
C ALA A 212 24.12 5.30 27.84
N ALA A 213 24.08 4.17 27.14
CA ALA A 213 25.13 3.15 27.21
C ALA A 213 26.33 3.43 26.28
N GLU A 214 26.20 4.40 25.37
CA GLU A 214 27.13 4.66 24.26
C GLU A 214 27.43 3.41 23.40
N THR A 215 26.42 2.55 23.19
CA THR A 215 26.60 1.29 22.43
C THR A 215 25.83 1.28 21.12
N ILE A 216 26.41 0.62 20.11
CA ILE A 216 25.76 0.34 18.82
C ILE A 216 25.54 -1.16 18.73
N LYS A 217 24.30 -1.58 18.47
CA LYS A 217 23.90 -2.98 18.36
C LYS A 217 23.26 -3.22 17.00
N ILE A 218 23.57 -4.36 16.39
CA ILE A 218 22.81 -4.86 15.24
C ILE A 218 21.46 -5.35 15.76
N GLN A 219 20.40 -5.05 15.02
CA GLN A 219 19.07 -5.53 15.35
C GLN A 219 18.99 -7.05 15.16
N ASN A 220 18.34 -7.73 16.09
CA ASN A 220 18.06 -9.16 15.97
C ASN A 220 16.89 -9.43 15.01
N LYS A 221 16.63 -10.71 14.72
CA LYS A 221 15.58 -11.14 13.80
C LYS A 221 14.19 -10.60 14.18
N ASP A 222 13.84 -10.62 15.46
CA ASP A 222 12.52 -10.18 15.92
C ASP A 222 12.33 -8.67 15.75
N GLN A 223 13.39 -7.89 15.97
CA GLN A 223 13.40 -6.45 15.71
C GLN A 223 13.23 -6.14 14.21
N ILE A 224 13.92 -6.89 13.34
CA ILE A 224 13.77 -6.75 11.87
C ILE A 224 12.35 -7.15 11.42
N GLU A 225 11.79 -8.24 11.95
CA GLU A 225 10.42 -8.61 11.64
C GLU A 225 9.39 -7.61 12.19
N GLY A 226 9.68 -6.95 13.32
CA GLY A 226 8.93 -5.81 13.83
C GLY A 226 8.88 -4.66 12.82
N PHE A 227 10.04 -4.24 12.31
CA PHE A 227 10.15 -3.21 11.27
C PHE A 227 9.38 -3.57 10.00
N LYS A 228 9.60 -4.79 9.48
CA LYS A 228 8.89 -5.27 8.27
C LYS A 228 7.38 -5.32 8.46
N ARG A 229 6.91 -5.65 9.67
CA ARG A 229 5.49 -5.60 10.02
C ARG A 229 4.99 -4.16 10.02
N GLY A 230 5.74 -3.23 10.61
CA GLY A 230 5.46 -1.78 10.55
C GLY A 230 5.25 -1.29 9.12
N ILE A 231 6.14 -1.67 8.19
CA ILE A 231 5.95 -1.40 6.76
C ILE A 231 4.64 -2.02 6.26
N ARG A 232 4.39 -3.31 6.49
CA ARG A 232 3.18 -4.01 5.98
C ARG A 232 1.87 -3.37 6.44
N VAL A 233 1.82 -2.86 7.67
CA VAL A 233 0.59 -2.27 8.24
C VAL A 233 0.42 -0.78 7.91
N SER A 234 1.44 -0.14 7.35
CA SER A 234 1.43 1.29 7.03
C SER A 234 0.42 1.66 5.92
N LEU A 235 -0.09 2.90 5.99
CA LEU A 235 -0.88 3.49 4.90
C LEU A 235 -0.11 3.53 3.58
N ASP A 236 1.19 3.81 3.63
CA ASP A 236 2.02 3.89 2.44
C ASP A 236 2.14 2.54 1.73
N ASN A 237 2.29 1.44 2.48
CA ASN A 237 2.28 0.12 1.88
C ASN A 237 0.98 -0.14 1.12
N LEU A 238 -0.17 0.18 1.72
CA LEU A 238 -1.50 0.05 1.10
C LEU A 238 -1.65 0.93 -0.14
N LEU A 239 -1.48 2.24 0.02
CA LEU A 239 -1.85 3.25 -0.96
C LEU A 239 -0.86 3.35 -2.12
N ARG A 240 0.43 3.07 -1.88
CA ARG A 240 1.46 3.00 -2.94
C ARG A 240 1.47 1.64 -3.64
N GLY A 241 0.78 0.65 -3.09
CA GLY A 241 0.63 -0.66 -3.72
C GLY A 241 1.80 -1.61 -3.51
N TYR A 242 2.65 -1.41 -2.50
CA TYR A 242 3.79 -2.27 -2.21
C TYR A 242 3.40 -3.69 -1.76
N TRP A 243 2.13 -3.89 -1.41
CA TRP A 243 1.51 -5.19 -1.11
C TRP A 243 1.21 -6.04 -2.35
N ARG A 244 1.14 -5.44 -3.54
CA ARG A 244 0.68 -6.15 -4.74
C ARG A 244 1.62 -7.32 -5.06
N GLY A 245 1.04 -8.50 -5.28
CA GLY A 245 1.76 -9.76 -5.47
C GLY A 245 2.19 -10.46 -4.17
N LYS A 246 1.88 -9.88 -2.99
CA LYS A 246 2.16 -10.46 -1.66
C LYS A 246 0.90 -10.60 -0.79
N ALA A 247 -0.20 -9.97 -1.20
CA ALA A 247 -1.45 -9.93 -0.48
C ALA A 247 -2.64 -9.78 -1.43
N ASN A 248 -3.83 -10.11 -0.92
CA ASN A 248 -5.12 -9.88 -1.57
C ASN A 248 -5.87 -8.73 -0.89
N LEU A 249 -6.37 -7.80 -1.69
CA LEU A 249 -7.21 -6.69 -1.25
C LEU A 249 -8.69 -7.05 -1.42
N THR A 250 -9.49 -6.87 -0.37
CA THR A 250 -10.93 -7.06 -0.40
C THR A 250 -11.67 -5.91 0.26
N TYR A 251 -12.90 -5.63 -0.19
CA TYR A 251 -13.81 -4.70 0.43
C TYR A 251 -14.64 -5.43 1.48
N VAL A 252 -14.58 -4.93 2.72
CA VAL A 252 -15.24 -5.57 3.86
C VAL A 252 -16.66 -5.06 4.05
N GLY A 253 -16.92 -3.78 3.78
CA GLY A 253 -18.20 -3.17 4.05
C GLY A 253 -18.10 -1.79 4.67
N LYS A 254 -19.25 -1.27 5.13
CA LYS A 254 -19.34 0.00 5.86
C LYS A 254 -19.48 -0.24 7.35
N ARG A 255 -18.59 0.33 8.16
CA ARG A 255 -18.70 0.28 9.64
C ARG A 255 -19.16 1.62 10.21
N PRO A 256 -19.97 1.63 11.28
CA PRO A 256 -20.24 2.85 12.03
C PRO A 256 -18.94 3.46 12.57
N ALA A 257 -18.79 4.79 12.48
CA ALA A 257 -17.61 5.49 12.96
C ALA A 257 -17.95 6.45 14.12
N SER A 258 -18.65 7.53 13.81
CA SER A 258 -19.24 8.47 14.76
C SER A 258 -20.73 8.64 14.43
N LEU A 259 -21.46 9.42 15.24
CA LEU A 259 -22.90 9.58 15.07
C LEU A 259 -23.23 10.06 13.64
N GLY A 260 -23.97 9.23 12.89
CA GLY A 260 -24.34 9.50 11.50
C GLY A 260 -23.25 9.26 10.44
N ARG A 261 -22.01 8.93 10.82
CA ARG A 261 -20.90 8.68 9.89
C ARG A 261 -20.57 7.20 9.77
N ARG A 262 -20.19 6.78 8.56
CA ARG A 262 -19.76 5.41 8.26
C ARG A 262 -18.41 5.44 7.56
N SER A 263 -17.56 4.48 7.91
CA SER A 263 -16.29 4.25 7.26
C SER A 263 -16.39 3.16 6.21
N GLU A 264 -15.78 3.37 5.05
CA GLU A 264 -15.49 2.32 4.08
C GLU A 264 -14.33 1.48 4.61
N VAL A 265 -14.46 0.15 4.60
CA VAL A 265 -13.45 -0.76 5.14
C VAL A 265 -12.90 -1.65 4.03
N VAL A 266 -11.58 -1.69 3.93
CA VAL A 266 -10.84 -2.61 3.06
C VAL A 266 -9.89 -3.47 3.88
N LYS A 267 -9.55 -4.65 3.38
CA LYS A 267 -8.68 -5.60 4.06
C LYS A 267 -7.59 -6.10 3.12
N LEU A 268 -6.34 -6.00 3.57
CA LEU A 268 -5.22 -6.73 3.00
C LEU A 268 -5.05 -8.05 3.74
N THR A 269 -5.00 -9.16 3.02
CA THR A 269 -4.65 -10.47 3.55
C THR A 269 -3.38 -10.96 2.86
N PHE A 270 -2.29 -11.01 3.60
CA PHE A 270 -0.98 -11.46 3.12
C PHE A 270 -0.89 -12.97 3.06
N ASP A 271 0.04 -13.45 2.25
CA ASP A 271 0.45 -14.86 2.26
C ASP A 271 0.89 -15.26 3.68
N GLY A 272 0.36 -16.37 4.19
CA GLY A 272 0.56 -16.79 5.58
C GLY A 272 -0.53 -16.31 6.56
N GLY A 273 -1.57 -15.62 6.08
CA GLY A 273 -2.79 -15.35 6.84
C GLY A 273 -2.76 -14.08 7.70
N PHE A 274 -1.63 -13.38 7.77
CA PHE A 274 -1.56 -12.06 8.38
C PHE A 274 -2.46 -11.07 7.63
N ALA A 275 -3.29 -10.32 8.35
CA ALA A 275 -4.24 -9.41 7.73
C ALA A 275 -4.29 -8.04 8.43
N VAL A 276 -4.55 -7.02 7.62
CA VAL A 276 -4.68 -5.62 8.06
C VAL A 276 -5.96 -5.07 7.46
N GLU A 277 -6.81 -4.50 8.30
CA GLU A 277 -7.99 -3.76 7.87
C GLU A 277 -7.72 -2.25 7.94
N PHE A 278 -8.15 -1.53 6.93
CA PHE A 278 -8.04 -0.08 6.87
C PHE A 278 -9.43 0.53 6.77
N GLU A 279 -9.67 1.56 7.57
CA GLU A 279 -10.93 2.30 7.58
C GLU A 279 -10.70 3.69 6.99
N PHE A 280 -11.58 4.08 6.07
CA PHE A 280 -11.61 5.39 5.43
C PHE A 280 -12.92 6.09 5.77
N SER A 281 -12.85 7.37 6.14
CA SER A 281 -14.03 8.21 6.34
C SER A 281 -14.90 8.33 5.08
N ASP A 282 -16.10 8.85 5.24
CA ASP A 282 -16.99 9.28 4.15
C ASP A 282 -16.34 10.30 3.21
N GLU A 283 -15.41 11.10 3.71
CA GLU A 283 -14.56 12.01 2.94
C GLU A 283 -13.32 11.36 2.32
N SER A 284 -13.21 10.03 2.36
CA SER A 284 -12.08 9.24 1.84
C SER A 284 -10.73 9.48 2.51
N LEU A 285 -10.68 10.14 3.68
CA LEU A 285 -9.47 10.19 4.50
C LEU A 285 -9.26 8.86 5.24
N PRO A 286 -8.03 8.30 5.27
CA PRO A 286 -7.74 7.17 6.14
C PRO A 286 -7.86 7.59 7.59
N ILE A 287 -8.54 6.78 8.39
CA ILE A 287 -8.75 7.05 9.81
C ILE A 287 -8.17 5.97 10.72
N LYS A 288 -8.00 4.75 10.20
CA LYS A 288 -7.52 3.62 11.00
C LYS A 288 -6.81 2.56 10.18
N ALA A 289 -5.77 1.95 10.76
CA ALA A 289 -5.27 0.63 10.38
C ALA A 289 -5.43 -0.31 11.58
N ILE A 290 -5.92 -1.53 11.36
CA ILE A 290 -6.22 -2.51 12.40
C ILE A 290 -5.59 -3.83 12.01
N TYR A 291 -4.86 -4.46 12.92
CA TYR A 291 -4.32 -5.80 12.70
C TYR A 291 -4.25 -6.58 14.01
N LYS A 292 -3.99 -7.87 13.90
CA LYS A 292 -3.79 -8.75 15.04
C LYS A 292 -2.39 -9.32 14.99
N ARG A 293 -1.77 -9.49 16.16
CA ARG A 293 -0.51 -10.21 16.31
C ARG A 293 -0.54 -11.05 17.56
N THR A 294 0.25 -12.11 17.57
CA THR A 294 0.50 -12.91 18.76
C THR A 294 1.67 -12.33 19.54
N ASN A 295 1.55 -12.20 20.86
CA ASN A 295 2.66 -11.78 21.74
C ASN A 295 3.53 -12.98 22.15
N ALA A 296 4.52 -12.75 23.01
CA ALA A 296 5.43 -13.79 23.49
C ALA A 296 4.71 -14.87 24.32
N ASP A 297 3.57 -14.52 24.94
CA ASP A 297 2.75 -15.39 25.79
C ASP A 297 1.66 -16.14 24.98
N ASN A 298 1.75 -16.13 23.65
CA ASN A 298 0.78 -16.70 22.71
C ASN A 298 -0.63 -16.07 22.76
N GLU A 299 -0.77 -14.87 23.32
CA GLU A 299 -2.02 -14.13 23.35
C GLU A 299 -2.18 -13.30 22.08
N GLU A 300 -3.40 -13.23 21.57
CA GLU A 300 -3.75 -12.36 20.46
C GLU A 300 -3.93 -10.92 20.95
N ILE A 301 -3.13 -10.00 20.41
CA ILE A 301 -3.22 -8.56 20.63
C ILE A 301 -3.81 -7.92 19.38
N LYS A 302 -4.87 -7.14 19.58
CA LYS A 302 -5.43 -6.26 18.55
C LYS A 302 -4.70 -4.92 18.60
N GLU A 303 -4.05 -4.57 17.49
CA GLU A 303 -3.34 -3.32 17.30
C GLU A 303 -4.17 -2.38 16.42
N GLU A 304 -4.16 -1.09 16.74
CA GLU A 304 -4.79 -0.05 15.93
C GLU A 304 -3.91 1.19 15.82
N ASP A 305 -3.68 1.68 14.61
CA ASP A 305 -3.21 3.04 14.38
C ASP A 305 -4.41 3.91 14.03
N ARG A 306 -4.52 5.09 14.64
CA ARG A 306 -5.57 6.08 14.34
C ARG A 306 -4.94 7.36 13.82
N TYR A 307 -5.41 7.81 12.67
CA TYR A 307 -4.87 8.96 11.97
C TYR A 307 -5.76 10.19 12.18
N ALA A 308 -5.16 11.29 12.62
CA ALA A 308 -5.88 12.53 12.90
C ALA A 308 -5.08 13.77 12.47
N GLN A 309 -5.76 14.91 12.47
CA GLN A 309 -5.19 16.22 12.15
C GLN A 309 -4.44 16.22 10.81
N PHE A 310 -5.17 15.98 9.72
CA PHE A 310 -4.60 16.05 8.38
C PHE A 310 -4.24 17.49 8.04
N VAL A 311 -2.96 17.74 7.79
CA VAL A 311 -2.44 19.05 7.37
C VAL A 311 -2.01 18.95 5.91
N ASP A 312 -2.26 20.01 5.15
CA ASP A 312 -1.79 20.12 3.77
C ASP A 312 -0.39 20.71 3.75
N THR A 313 0.56 19.93 3.23
CA THR A 313 1.96 20.34 3.06
C THR A 313 2.36 20.05 1.62
N GLN A 314 2.66 21.11 0.86
CA GLN A 314 3.04 21.02 -0.56
C GLN A 314 1.97 20.35 -1.46
N GLY A 315 0.70 20.43 -1.09
CA GLY A 315 -0.41 19.80 -1.82
C GLY A 315 -0.57 18.31 -1.52
N ILE A 316 0.02 17.83 -0.43
CA ILE A 316 -0.15 16.48 0.10
C ILE A 316 -0.77 16.59 1.48
N LYS A 317 -1.91 15.92 1.69
CA LYS A 317 -2.54 15.86 3.02
C LYS A 317 -1.92 14.71 3.81
N THR A 318 -1.45 14.98 5.01
CA THR A 318 -0.75 13.98 5.84
C THR A 318 -1.23 14.07 7.27
N PRO A 319 -1.44 12.94 7.97
CA PRO A 319 -1.85 12.99 9.37
C PRO A 319 -0.70 13.51 10.22
N TYR A 320 -0.95 14.56 11.00
CA TYR A 320 0.03 15.09 11.95
C TYR A 320 -0.09 14.44 13.33
N ILE A 321 -1.17 13.69 13.57
CA ILE A 321 -1.33 12.86 14.76
C ILE A 321 -1.53 11.41 14.34
N VAL A 322 -0.72 10.52 14.93
CA VAL A 322 -0.90 9.07 14.84
C VAL A 322 -0.93 8.49 16.24
N ASP A 323 -2.07 7.93 16.63
CA ASP A 323 -2.24 7.26 17.92
C ASP A 323 -2.19 5.76 17.74
N HIS A 324 -1.34 5.09 18.52
CA HIS A 324 -1.27 3.64 18.54
C HIS A 324 -2.03 3.08 19.75
N PHE A 325 -2.80 2.02 19.52
CA PHE A 325 -3.56 1.32 20.55
C PHE A 325 -3.26 -0.18 20.50
N ALA A 326 -3.10 -0.77 21.69
CA ALA A 326 -3.07 -2.21 21.88
C ALA A 326 -4.26 -2.62 22.76
N ASN A 327 -5.08 -3.55 22.30
CA ASN A 327 -6.29 -4.02 23.00
C ASN A 327 -7.21 -2.88 23.48
N GLY A 328 -7.31 -1.83 22.68
CA GLY A 328 -8.15 -0.66 22.98
C GLY A 328 -7.54 0.35 23.96
N GLN A 329 -6.38 0.07 24.53
CA GLN A 329 -5.62 1.03 25.35
C GLN A 329 -4.60 1.77 24.49
N GLN A 330 -4.53 3.09 24.61
CA GLN A 330 -3.53 3.87 23.88
C GLN A 330 -2.13 3.61 24.47
N THR A 331 -1.19 3.24 23.60
CA THR A 331 0.19 2.89 23.99
C THR A 331 1.20 3.94 23.52
N SER A 332 0.92 4.64 22.41
CA SER A 332 1.75 5.75 21.98
C SER A 332 1.00 6.82 21.18
N ARG A 333 1.66 7.97 21.00
CA ARG A 333 1.23 9.05 20.11
C ARG A 333 2.44 9.63 19.39
N ILE A 334 2.33 9.80 18.08
CA ILE A 334 3.19 10.65 17.28
C ILE A 334 2.45 11.98 17.07
N ASN A 335 3.11 13.09 17.36
CA ASN A 335 2.69 14.44 16.95
C ASN A 335 3.77 15.02 16.05
N TYR A 336 3.48 15.17 14.75
CA TYR A 336 4.36 15.88 13.83
C TYR A 336 4.24 17.39 14.03
N GLU A 337 5.39 18.06 14.03
CA GLU A 337 5.52 19.52 14.01
C GLU A 337 5.90 20.00 12.60
N LEU A 338 6.68 19.19 11.87
CA LEU A 338 7.11 19.45 10.50
C LEU A 338 7.18 18.14 9.71
N ILE A 339 6.76 18.20 8.45
CA ILE A 339 6.97 17.15 7.46
C ILE A 339 7.51 17.80 6.18
N GLU A 340 8.62 17.28 5.67
CA GLU A 340 9.22 17.71 4.40
C GLU A 340 9.25 16.52 3.43
N PHE A 341 8.70 16.70 2.23
CA PHE A 341 8.73 15.69 1.18
C PHE A 341 9.89 15.90 0.22
N ASN A 342 10.44 14.80 -0.29
CA ASN A 342 11.45 14.79 -1.36
C ASN A 342 12.71 15.64 -1.03
N LYS A 343 13.03 15.79 0.25
CA LYS A 343 14.31 16.37 0.67
C LYS A 343 15.44 15.44 0.21
N SER A 344 16.55 16.03 -0.22
CA SER A 344 17.76 15.26 -0.50
C SER A 344 18.21 14.58 0.78
N VAL A 345 18.34 13.26 0.77
CA VAL A 345 18.78 12.48 1.93
C VAL A 345 20.09 11.78 1.58
N PRO A 346 21.20 12.05 2.28
CA PRO A 346 22.45 11.35 2.04
C PRO A 346 22.34 9.87 2.42
N ASP A 347 22.60 8.95 1.49
CA ASP A 347 22.51 7.50 1.73
C ASP A 347 23.38 7.03 2.91
N ALA A 348 24.48 7.74 3.18
CA ALA A 348 25.40 7.46 4.27
C ALA A 348 24.77 7.52 5.68
N ILE A 349 23.65 8.23 5.87
CA ILE A 349 23.00 8.28 7.19
C ILE A 349 22.39 6.93 7.60
N PHE A 350 22.15 6.02 6.65
CA PHE A 350 21.58 4.72 6.94
C PHE A 350 22.66 3.67 7.29
N ASN A 351 23.91 3.95 6.94
CA ASN A 351 25.02 3.04 7.23
C ASN A 351 25.25 2.96 8.74
N LYS A 352 25.60 1.76 9.20
CA LYS A 352 26.05 1.58 10.58
C LYS A 352 27.32 2.40 10.80
N PRO A 353 27.38 3.27 11.81
CA PRO A 353 28.59 4.03 12.09
C PRO A 353 29.71 3.13 12.62
N ASN A 354 30.94 3.64 12.51
CA ASN A 354 32.12 2.94 13.02
C ASN A 354 32.26 3.12 14.54
N SER A 355 31.73 4.21 15.08
CA SER A 355 31.81 4.54 16.51
C SER A 355 30.59 5.28 17.03
N ALA A 356 30.32 5.15 18.33
CA ALA A 356 29.28 5.92 19.03
C ALA A 356 29.54 7.45 18.95
N LYS A 357 30.80 7.87 18.83
CA LYS A 357 31.20 9.27 18.73
C LYS A 357 30.60 9.97 17.51
N GLU A 358 30.41 9.25 16.41
CA GLU A 358 29.79 9.80 15.19
C GLU A 358 28.32 10.20 15.39
N LEU A 359 27.63 9.56 16.34
CA LEU A 359 26.20 9.76 16.61
C LEU A 359 25.91 10.84 17.66
N LYS A 360 26.95 11.37 18.33
CA LYS A 360 26.80 12.48 19.28
C LYS A 360 26.42 13.80 18.58
N LYS A 361 26.71 13.92 17.28
CA LYS A 361 26.36 15.10 16.48
C LYS A 361 24.92 15.02 16.02
N ASP A 362 24.32 16.17 15.75
CA ASP A 362 22.98 16.24 15.16
C ASP A 362 22.99 15.74 13.71
N LEU A 363 21.88 15.12 13.31
CA LEU A 363 21.68 14.59 11.97
C LEU A 363 21.74 15.72 10.94
N LYS A 364 22.62 15.55 9.95
CA LYS A 364 22.76 16.47 8.82
C LYS A 364 21.94 15.94 7.64
N LEU A 365 21.00 16.74 7.14
CA LEU A 365 20.09 16.44 6.03
C LEU A 365 20.22 17.49 4.94
#